data_AF-A0A959MLS5-F1
#
_entry.id   AF-A0A959MLS5-F1
#
_cell.length_a   1.000
_cell.length_b   1.000
_cell.length_c   1.000
_cell.angle_alpha   90.00
_cell.angle_beta   90.00
_cell.angle_gamma   90.00
#
_symmetry.space_group_name_H-M   'P 1'
#
loop_
_entity.id
_entity.type
_entity.pdbx_description
1 polymer ?
#
loop_
_entity_poly.entity_id
_entity_poly.type
_entity_poly.pdbx_seq_one_letter_code
_entity_poly.pdbx_strand_id
1 'polypeptide(L)'
;MAIVLQTLFILLGLIILILLAFKMKSEKAENVLPENYWDILEEYVRFYRALPEADKKLFEKRVEKFLKEVKITGVNAEVEELDMMLIAAAAIIPVFAIPDWEYINLHEVLLYPGTFNQEFDQQGIDRYVSGMVGRGVMKDKMILTKWYLRQGFINQQDAHNTAIHEFVHLIDKMDGTMDGVPEIILERKYVKEWKALMTTTTNEINNGHSDINDYAATNHVEFFAVVAEYFFEQPALMATRHPALFAMLEKIFKTNRDIVHLKS
;
A
#
# COMPACT_ATOMS: atom_id res chain seq x y z
N MET A 1 -11.13 -48.39 -22.98
CA MET A 1 -9.88 -48.43 -22.19
C MET A 1 -9.02 -47.19 -22.39
N ALA A 2 -8.74 -46.76 -23.64
CA ALA A 2 -7.93 -45.56 -23.93
C ALA A 2 -8.50 -44.24 -23.35
N ILE A 3 -9.81 -44.01 -23.47
CA ILE A 3 -10.46 -42.77 -22.97
C ILE A 3 -10.36 -42.65 -21.44
N VAL A 4 -10.54 -43.75 -20.71
CA VAL A 4 -10.43 -43.79 -19.25
C VAL A 4 -9.01 -43.49 -18.79
N LEU A 5 -8.01 -44.02 -19.51
CA LEU A 5 -6.60 -43.73 -19.24
C LEU A 5 -6.29 -42.24 -19.47
N GLN A 6 -6.80 -41.67 -20.55
CA GLN A 6 -6.57 -40.27 -20.91
C GLN A 6 -7.20 -39.30 -19.89
N THR A 7 -8.41 -39.60 -19.40
CA THR A 7 -9.05 -38.82 -18.33
C THR A 7 -8.29 -38.90 -17.01
N LEU A 8 -7.72 -40.05 -16.67
CA LEU A 8 -6.89 -40.22 -15.46
C LEU A 8 -5.59 -39.41 -15.53
N PHE A 9 -4.95 -39.34 -16.70
CA PHE A 9 -3.75 -38.52 -16.89
C PHE A 9 -4.03 -37.01 -16.77
N ILE A 10 -5.17 -36.54 -17.28
CA ILE A 10 -5.57 -35.13 -17.16
C ILE A 10 -5.87 -34.77 -15.70
N LEU A 11 -6.61 -35.61 -14.98
CA LEU A 11 -6.89 -35.42 -13.55
C LEU A 11 -5.61 -35.44 -12.72
N LEU A 12 -4.70 -36.36 -12.98
CA LEU A 12 -3.41 -36.43 -12.30
C LEU A 12 -2.56 -35.17 -12.58
N GLY A 13 -2.56 -34.69 -13.83
CA GLY A 13 -1.90 -33.45 -14.21
C GLY A 13 -2.48 -32.23 -13.49
N LEU A 14 -3.80 -32.15 -13.37
CA LEU A 14 -4.52 -31.10 -12.62
C LEU A 14 -4.21 -31.17 -11.12
N ILE A 15 -4.22 -32.36 -10.54
CA ILE A 15 -3.86 -32.57 -9.13
C ILE A 15 -2.40 -32.17 -8.87
N ILE A 16 -1.47 -32.53 -9.77
CA ILE A 16 -0.06 -32.13 -9.67
C ILE A 16 0.07 -30.61 -9.83
N LEU A 17 -0.65 -29.98 -10.74
CA LEU A 17 -0.67 -28.51 -10.91
C LEU A 17 -1.22 -27.81 -9.67
N ILE A 18 -2.30 -28.33 -9.08
CA ILE A 18 -2.87 -27.84 -7.84
C ILE A 18 -1.88 -28.02 -6.69
N LEU A 19 -1.24 -29.20 -6.57
CA LEU A 19 -0.23 -29.47 -5.54
C LEU A 19 1.02 -28.60 -5.72
N LEU A 20 1.45 -28.33 -6.95
CA LEU A 20 2.56 -27.41 -7.24
C LEU A 20 2.18 -25.95 -6.92
N ALA A 21 0.96 -25.53 -7.23
CA ALA A 21 0.44 -24.22 -6.83
C ALA A 21 0.35 -24.10 -5.29
N PHE A 22 -0.06 -25.17 -4.59
CA PHE A 22 -0.04 -25.24 -3.13
C PHE A 22 1.36 -25.40 -2.52
N LYS A 23 2.36 -25.85 -3.29
CA LYS A 23 3.76 -25.96 -2.85
C LYS A 23 4.56 -24.68 -3.13
N MET A 24 4.11 -23.87 -4.09
CA MET A 24 4.48 -22.45 -4.21
C MET A 24 3.80 -21.56 -3.17
N LYS A 25 3.02 -22.14 -2.24
CA LYS A 25 2.54 -21.42 -1.07
C LYS A 25 3.78 -20.98 -0.29
N SER A 26 4.02 -19.67 -0.35
CA SER A 26 5.08 -18.97 0.37
C SER A 26 5.32 -19.60 1.73
N GLU A 27 6.58 -19.84 2.09
CA GLU A 27 6.94 -20.04 3.49
C GLU A 27 6.26 -18.92 4.28
N LYS A 28 5.48 -19.29 5.29
CA LYS A 28 4.79 -18.31 6.12
C LYS A 28 5.84 -17.37 6.70
N ALA A 29 5.56 -16.07 6.69
CA ALA A 29 6.45 -15.12 7.29
C ALA A 29 6.56 -15.41 8.80
N GLU A 30 7.78 -15.53 9.32
CA GLU A 30 8.06 -15.72 10.76
C GLU A 30 8.12 -14.39 11.52
N ASN A 31 7.54 -13.31 10.96
CA ASN A 31 7.48 -12.04 11.67
C ASN A 31 6.57 -12.19 12.89
N VAL A 32 7.16 -12.08 14.08
CA VAL A 32 6.42 -12.09 15.35
C VAL A 32 6.09 -10.66 15.72
N LEU A 33 4.85 -10.43 16.15
CA LEU A 33 4.45 -9.12 16.64
C LEU A 33 5.31 -8.75 17.88
N PRO A 34 6.05 -7.62 17.86
CA PRO A 34 6.94 -7.21 18.95
C PRO A 34 6.21 -7.04 20.27
N GLU A 35 6.83 -7.32 21.43
CA GLU A 35 6.14 -7.17 22.73
C GLU A 35 5.74 -5.72 23.04
N ASN A 36 6.44 -4.74 22.48
CA ASN A 36 6.26 -3.30 22.63
C ASN A 36 5.47 -2.67 21.46
N TYR A 37 4.76 -3.46 20.64
CA TYR A 37 4.14 -2.97 19.41
C TYR A 37 3.18 -1.78 19.63
N TRP A 38 2.49 -1.75 20.77
CA TRP A 38 1.56 -0.68 21.17
C TRP A 38 2.27 0.66 21.31
N ASP A 39 3.45 0.67 21.94
CA ASP A 39 4.22 1.90 22.16
C ASP A 39 4.68 2.47 20.81
N ILE A 40 5.10 1.60 19.88
CA ILE A 40 5.49 2.00 18.53
C ILE A 40 4.31 2.60 17.77
N LEU A 41 3.14 1.96 17.80
CA LEU A 41 1.94 2.45 17.10
C LEU A 41 1.45 3.77 17.70
N GLU A 42 1.44 3.89 19.03
CA GLU A 42 1.07 5.14 19.72
C GLU A 42 2.08 6.26 19.44
N GLU A 43 3.38 5.99 19.41
CA GLU A 43 4.38 7.03 19.20
C GLU A 43 4.44 7.52 17.75
N TYR A 44 4.45 6.60 16.78
CA TYR A 44 4.78 6.94 15.39
C TYR A 44 3.56 6.99 14.46
N VAL A 45 2.47 6.28 14.75
CA VAL A 45 1.36 6.13 13.79
C VAL A 45 0.17 7.02 14.17
N ARG A 46 0.13 8.24 13.62
CA ARG A 46 -0.96 9.21 13.87
C ARG A 46 -2.35 8.63 13.59
N PHE A 47 -2.50 7.90 12.49
CA PHE A 47 -3.76 7.25 12.13
C PHE A 47 -4.27 6.36 13.27
N TYR A 48 -3.37 5.54 13.85
CA TYR A 48 -3.69 4.64 14.95
C TYR A 48 -4.11 5.40 16.22
N ARG A 49 -3.39 6.47 16.58
CA ARG A 49 -3.74 7.32 17.73
C ARG A 49 -5.15 7.89 17.66
N ALA A 50 -5.60 8.23 16.45
CA ALA A 50 -6.91 8.82 16.21
C ALA A 50 -8.07 7.80 16.25
N LEU A 51 -7.77 6.49 16.26
CA LEU A 51 -8.80 5.45 16.29
C LEU A 51 -9.45 5.33 17.68
N PRO A 52 -10.76 5.04 17.74
CA PRO A 52 -11.41 4.54 18.95
C PRO A 52 -10.77 3.23 19.44
N GLU A 53 -10.91 2.93 20.72
CA GLU A 53 -10.31 1.73 21.35
C GLU A 53 -10.72 0.40 20.68
N ALA A 54 -11.96 0.30 20.19
CA ALA A 54 -12.41 -0.89 19.47
C ALA A 54 -11.70 -1.04 18.10
N ASP A 55 -11.46 0.09 17.43
CA ASP A 55 -10.82 0.13 16.12
C ASP A 55 -9.31 -0.03 16.21
N LYS A 56 -8.67 0.42 17.30
CA LYS A 56 -7.27 0.10 17.61
C LYS A 56 -7.04 -1.41 17.65
N LYS A 57 -7.86 -2.15 18.40
CA LYS A 57 -7.77 -3.63 18.46
C LYS A 57 -7.95 -4.29 17.09
N LEU A 58 -8.85 -3.76 16.26
CA LEU A 58 -9.02 -4.24 14.89
C LEU A 58 -7.78 -3.96 14.04
N PHE A 59 -7.18 -2.77 14.18
CA PHE A 59 -5.96 -2.37 13.49
C PHE A 59 -4.79 -3.29 13.86
N GLU A 60 -4.57 -3.53 15.16
CA GLU A 60 -3.54 -4.43 15.68
C GLU A 60 -3.69 -5.86 15.13
N LYS A 61 -4.92 -6.40 15.12
CA LYS A 61 -5.21 -7.72 14.54
C LYS A 61 -4.87 -7.79 13.05
N ARG A 62 -5.11 -6.70 12.32
CA ARG A 62 -4.79 -6.61 10.89
C ARG A 62 -3.30 -6.49 10.64
N VAL A 63 -2.59 -5.72 11.46
CA VAL A 63 -1.12 -5.65 11.46
C VAL A 63 -0.52 -7.03 11.73
N GLU A 64 -0.98 -7.73 12.77
CA GLU A 64 -0.51 -9.07 13.10
C GLU A 64 -0.75 -10.06 11.95
N LYS A 65 -1.93 -10.00 11.31
CA LYS A 65 -2.24 -10.83 10.15
C LYS A 65 -1.30 -10.54 8.98
N PHE A 66 -1.11 -9.26 8.64
CA PHE A 66 -0.20 -8.85 7.57
C PHE A 66 1.22 -9.38 7.82
N LEU A 67 1.75 -9.23 9.03
CA LEU A 67 3.08 -9.70 9.39
C LEU A 67 3.25 -11.22 9.24
N LYS A 68 2.20 -12.01 9.50
CA LYS A 68 2.20 -13.48 9.30
C LYS A 68 2.18 -13.90 7.83
N GLU A 69 1.67 -13.05 6.95
CA GLU A 69 1.42 -13.36 5.54
C GLU A 69 2.51 -12.81 4.61
N VAL A 70 3.09 -11.66 4.96
CA VAL A 70 4.07 -10.95 4.14
C VAL A 70 5.44 -10.99 4.80
N LYS A 71 6.43 -11.54 4.08
CA LYS A 71 7.81 -11.59 4.55
C LYS A 71 8.46 -10.21 4.47
N ILE A 72 9.27 -9.85 5.45
CA ILE A 72 10.07 -8.61 5.42
C ILE A 72 11.54 -8.99 5.46
N THR A 73 12.28 -8.61 4.43
CA THR A 73 13.69 -8.97 4.26
C THR A 73 14.53 -7.71 4.13
N GLY A 74 15.50 -7.55 5.03
CA GLY A 74 16.50 -6.49 4.90
C GLY A 74 17.53 -6.82 3.83
N VAL A 75 17.75 -5.92 2.88
CA VAL A 75 18.79 -6.05 1.84
C VAL A 75 19.90 -5.07 2.15
N ASN A 76 21.02 -5.58 2.67
CA ASN A 76 22.11 -4.77 3.23
C ASN A 76 21.64 -3.83 4.36
N ALA A 77 20.55 -4.20 5.04
CA ALA A 77 20.00 -3.50 6.18
C ALA A 77 19.52 -4.51 7.22
N GLU A 78 19.67 -4.17 8.50
CA GLU A 78 18.98 -4.85 9.60
C GLU A 78 17.54 -4.34 9.67
N VAL A 79 16.57 -5.25 9.81
CA VAL A 79 15.16 -4.92 10.00
C VAL A 79 14.90 -4.85 11.50
N GLU A 80 14.56 -3.67 12.00
CA GLU A 80 14.22 -3.46 13.41
C GLU A 80 12.71 -3.60 13.63
N GLU A 81 12.28 -3.82 14.87
CA GLU A 81 10.86 -3.88 15.25
C GLU A 81 10.08 -2.66 14.78
N LEU A 82 10.69 -1.47 14.91
CA LEU A 82 10.13 -0.22 14.40
C LEU A 82 9.82 -0.32 12.89
N ASP A 83 10.79 -0.76 12.07
CA ASP A 83 10.60 -0.80 10.61
C ASP A 83 9.47 -1.77 10.23
N MET A 84 9.45 -2.93 10.86
CA MET A 84 8.42 -3.95 10.66
C MET A 84 7.03 -3.39 10.98
N MET A 85 6.89 -2.69 12.11
CA MET A 85 5.62 -2.08 12.52
C MET A 85 5.19 -0.95 11.59
N LEU A 86 6.11 -0.10 11.13
CA LEU A 86 5.80 0.98 10.18
C LEU A 86 5.38 0.44 8.81
N ILE A 87 6.03 -0.61 8.30
CA ILE A 87 5.63 -1.28 7.05
C ILE A 87 4.21 -1.84 7.19
N ALA A 88 3.93 -2.55 8.29
CA ALA A 88 2.61 -3.11 8.51
C ALA A 88 1.54 -2.01 8.69
N ALA A 89 1.85 -0.93 9.40
CA ALA A 89 0.94 0.20 9.54
C ALA A 89 0.63 0.84 8.18
N ALA A 90 1.65 1.09 7.35
CA ALA A 90 1.47 1.62 6.00
C ALA A 90 0.62 0.71 5.11
N ALA A 91 0.74 -0.61 5.28
CA ALA A 91 -0.10 -1.57 4.58
C ALA A 91 -1.57 -1.51 5.00
N ILE A 92 -1.84 -1.31 6.29
CA ILE A 92 -3.21 -1.37 6.83
C ILE A 92 -3.95 -0.04 6.69
N ILE A 93 -3.28 1.12 6.82
CA ILE A 93 -3.91 2.44 6.80
C ILE A 93 -4.87 2.63 5.59
N PRO A 94 -4.45 2.40 4.32
CA PRO A 94 -5.32 2.67 3.18
C PRO A 94 -6.55 1.77 3.09
N VAL A 95 -6.47 0.58 3.68
CA VAL A 95 -7.48 -0.48 3.53
C VAL A 95 -8.23 -0.75 4.83
N PHE A 96 -7.98 0.06 5.86
CA PHE A 96 -8.49 -0.18 7.21
C PHE A 96 -10.02 -0.26 7.25
N ALA A 97 -10.71 0.66 6.56
CA ALA A 97 -12.17 0.71 6.49
C ALA A 97 -12.78 -0.29 5.48
N ILE A 98 -11.97 -1.10 4.81
CA ILE A 98 -12.40 -2.09 3.82
C ILE A 98 -12.44 -3.46 4.49
N PRO A 99 -13.62 -4.04 4.77
CA PRO A 99 -13.72 -5.34 5.44
C PRO A 99 -13.02 -6.45 4.65
N ASP A 100 -12.44 -7.41 5.36
CA ASP A 100 -11.83 -8.63 4.80
C ASP A 100 -10.76 -8.42 3.72
N TRP A 101 -10.09 -7.25 3.72
CA TRP A 101 -8.98 -6.98 2.81
C TRP A 101 -7.78 -7.91 3.07
N GLU A 102 -7.17 -8.37 1.97
CA GLU A 102 -5.93 -9.15 1.94
C GLU A 102 -5.10 -8.75 0.71
N TYR A 103 -3.77 -8.65 0.88
CA TYR A 103 -2.85 -8.39 -0.22
C TYR A 103 -2.44 -9.71 -0.89
N ILE A 104 -3.20 -10.14 -1.89
CA ILE A 104 -2.90 -11.38 -2.65
C ILE A 104 -1.75 -11.20 -3.66
N ASN A 105 -1.40 -9.95 -3.97
CA ASN A 105 -0.37 -9.57 -4.94
C ASN A 105 0.96 -9.19 -4.30
N LEU A 106 1.15 -9.46 -3.00
CA LEU A 106 2.36 -9.17 -2.24
C LEU A 106 2.75 -10.37 -1.37
N HIS A 107 3.99 -10.83 -1.50
CA HIS A 107 4.58 -11.90 -0.71
C HIS A 107 5.77 -11.42 0.13
N GLU A 108 6.53 -10.44 -0.37
CA GLU A 108 7.76 -9.99 0.30
C GLU A 108 7.97 -8.47 0.17
N VAL A 109 8.34 -7.81 1.27
CA VAL A 109 8.83 -6.43 1.29
C VAL A 109 10.34 -6.47 1.50
N LEU A 110 11.09 -5.89 0.56
CA LEU A 110 12.54 -5.74 0.65
C LEU A 110 12.87 -4.37 1.21
N LEU A 111 13.58 -4.33 2.33
CA LEU A 111 13.98 -3.09 3.00
C LEU A 111 15.45 -2.79 2.74
N TYR A 112 15.71 -1.70 2.04
CA TYR A 112 17.06 -1.21 1.72
C TYR A 112 17.47 -0.10 2.71
N PRO A 113 18.76 0.12 2.99
CA PRO A 113 19.19 1.15 3.95
C PRO A 113 18.92 2.58 3.43
N GLY A 114 19.01 2.80 2.11
CA GLY A 114 18.83 4.09 1.46
C GLY A 114 18.42 3.94 0.00
N THR A 115 18.36 5.06 -0.73
CA THR A 115 17.92 5.09 -2.13
C THR A 115 18.79 4.25 -3.05
N PHE A 116 18.20 3.82 -4.16
CA PHE A 116 18.83 3.01 -5.20
C PHE A 116 18.46 3.54 -6.59
N ASN A 117 19.14 3.07 -7.64
CA ASN A 117 18.80 3.40 -9.03
C ASN A 117 17.85 2.36 -9.65
N GLN A 118 17.44 2.51 -10.91
CA GLN A 118 16.52 1.56 -11.57
C GLN A 118 17.08 0.13 -11.72
N GLU A 119 18.39 -0.06 -11.57
CA GLU A 119 19.07 -1.36 -11.63
C GLU A 119 19.26 -1.99 -10.23
N PHE A 120 18.63 -1.41 -9.20
CA PHE A 120 18.80 -1.79 -7.79
C PHE A 120 20.21 -1.58 -7.23
N ASP A 121 21.05 -0.81 -7.94
CA ASP A 121 22.37 -0.45 -7.44
C ASP A 121 22.24 0.60 -6.34
N GLN A 122 22.97 0.34 -5.26
CA GLN A 122 23.09 1.21 -4.10
C GLN A 122 24.35 2.07 -4.17
N GLN A 123 25.15 1.99 -5.24
CA GLN A 123 26.31 2.83 -5.49
C GLN A 123 26.02 3.83 -6.64
N GLY A 124 26.71 4.97 -6.64
CA GLY A 124 26.53 6.00 -7.67
C GLY A 124 25.62 7.18 -7.27
N ILE A 125 25.53 8.16 -8.18
CA ILE A 125 24.89 9.47 -7.94
C ILE A 125 23.39 9.42 -8.29
N ASP A 126 22.98 8.47 -9.13
CA ASP A 126 21.62 8.39 -9.68
C ASP A 126 20.62 7.61 -8.79
N ARG A 127 20.83 7.63 -7.47
CA ARG A 127 20.01 6.92 -6.48
C ARG A 127 18.80 7.74 -6.07
N TYR A 128 17.76 7.74 -6.91
CA TYR A 128 16.55 8.54 -6.69
C TYR A 128 15.33 7.70 -6.29
N VAL A 129 15.42 6.37 -6.32
CA VAL A 129 14.28 5.50 -6.00
C VAL A 129 14.22 5.27 -4.48
N SER A 130 13.11 5.66 -3.86
CA SER A 130 12.83 5.53 -2.42
C SER A 130 11.85 4.40 -2.08
N GLY A 131 11.10 3.92 -3.07
CA GLY A 131 10.17 2.79 -3.03
C GLY A 131 9.81 2.31 -4.44
N MET A 132 9.31 1.07 -4.58
CA MET A 132 8.65 0.60 -5.81
C MET A 132 7.88 -0.71 -5.61
N VAL A 133 6.77 -0.87 -6.35
CA VAL A 133 6.12 -2.17 -6.60
C VAL A 133 6.82 -2.92 -7.74
N GLY A 134 7.28 -4.14 -7.48
CA GLY A 134 8.00 -4.95 -8.45
C GLY A 134 7.15 -5.41 -9.64
N ARG A 135 7.82 -5.73 -10.75
CA ARG A 135 7.25 -6.20 -12.02
C ARG A 135 7.93 -7.48 -12.49
N GLY A 136 7.30 -8.22 -13.40
CA GLY A 136 7.86 -9.44 -13.98
C GLY A 136 8.15 -10.51 -12.92
N VAL A 137 9.43 -10.87 -12.75
CA VAL A 137 9.87 -11.84 -11.73
C VAL A 137 9.77 -11.31 -10.29
N MET A 138 9.66 -9.99 -10.10
CA MET A 138 9.48 -9.33 -8.81
C MET A 138 8.02 -8.90 -8.57
N LYS A 139 7.07 -9.42 -9.36
CA LYS A 139 5.69 -8.89 -9.41
C LYS A 139 4.93 -8.94 -8.07
N ASP A 140 5.39 -9.78 -7.17
CA ASP A 140 4.88 -10.08 -5.83
C ASP A 140 5.77 -9.50 -4.72
N LYS A 141 6.72 -8.62 -5.07
CA LYS A 141 7.60 -7.96 -4.12
C LYS A 141 7.42 -6.45 -4.16
N MET A 142 7.57 -5.82 -3.00
CA MET A 142 7.71 -4.37 -2.86
C MET A 142 9.12 -4.07 -2.35
N ILE A 143 9.67 -2.94 -2.78
CA ILE A 143 10.92 -2.42 -2.23
C ILE A 143 10.61 -1.10 -1.52
N LEU A 144 11.16 -0.95 -0.33
CA LEU A 144 11.13 0.29 0.44
C LEU A 144 12.54 0.61 0.93
N THR A 145 12.80 1.88 1.20
CA THR A 145 14.02 2.31 1.86
C THR A 145 13.75 2.68 3.30
N LYS A 146 14.62 2.24 4.21
CA LYS A 146 14.49 2.40 5.66
C LYS A 146 14.43 3.87 6.07
N TRP A 147 15.24 4.72 5.44
CA TRP A 147 15.19 6.17 5.65
C TRP A 147 13.81 6.75 5.33
N TYR A 148 13.30 6.56 4.11
CA TYR A 148 12.01 7.13 3.70
C TYR A 148 10.82 6.51 4.42
N LEU A 149 10.88 5.21 4.73
CA LEU A 149 9.91 4.54 5.57
C LEU A 149 9.77 5.27 6.91
N ARG A 150 10.87 5.50 7.63
CA ARG A 150 10.83 6.19 8.93
C ARG A 150 10.43 7.65 8.79
N GLN A 151 10.96 8.36 7.80
CA GLN A 151 10.63 9.77 7.58
C GLN A 151 9.14 9.97 7.30
N GLY A 152 8.49 9.07 6.56
CA GLY A 152 7.05 9.15 6.29
C GLY A 152 6.16 9.08 7.53
N PHE A 153 6.64 8.55 8.66
CA PHE A 153 5.90 8.53 9.93
C PHE A 153 6.41 9.56 10.95
N ILE A 154 7.68 9.95 10.87
CA ILE A 154 8.28 10.95 11.76
C ILE A 154 7.95 12.38 11.31
N ASN A 155 8.10 12.67 10.02
CA ASN A 155 7.79 13.99 9.48
C ASN A 155 6.30 14.09 9.17
N GLN A 156 5.59 14.90 9.94
CA GLN A 156 4.14 15.01 9.81
C GLN A 156 3.69 16.30 9.10
N GLN A 157 4.63 17.03 8.48
CA GLN A 157 4.37 18.36 7.91
C GLN A 157 4.38 18.40 6.37
N ASP A 158 4.95 17.39 5.71
CA ASP A 158 5.16 17.40 4.25
C ASP A 158 4.10 16.63 3.45
N ALA A 159 3.12 16.00 4.13
CA ALA A 159 2.07 15.18 3.52
C ALA A 159 2.65 14.04 2.65
N HIS A 160 3.86 13.57 2.98
CA HIS A 160 4.57 12.57 2.20
C HIS A 160 4.82 11.32 3.04
N ASN A 161 4.38 10.17 2.54
CA ASN A 161 4.62 8.87 3.13
C ASN A 161 4.84 7.84 2.04
N THR A 162 6.11 7.64 1.68
CA THR A 162 6.53 6.70 0.61
C THR A 162 5.97 5.29 0.82
N ALA A 163 5.85 4.83 2.08
CA ALA A 163 5.31 3.49 2.32
C ALA A 163 3.82 3.41 1.97
N ILE A 164 3.02 4.39 2.40
CA ILE A 164 1.59 4.49 2.01
C ILE A 164 1.47 4.59 0.49
N HIS A 165 2.29 5.43 -0.14
CA HIS A 165 2.32 5.61 -1.60
C HIS A 165 2.48 4.26 -2.34
N GLU A 166 3.47 3.46 -1.98
CA GLU A 166 3.72 2.17 -2.61
C GLU A 166 2.61 1.15 -2.32
N PHE A 167 2.01 1.16 -1.14
CA PHE A 167 0.84 0.32 -0.85
C PHE A 167 -0.38 0.74 -1.67
N VAL A 168 -0.55 2.03 -1.95
CA VAL A 168 -1.62 2.52 -2.83
C VAL A 168 -1.41 2.05 -4.27
N HIS A 169 -0.17 2.01 -4.76
CA HIS A 169 0.14 1.34 -6.03
C HIS A 169 -0.21 -0.15 -6.04
N LEU A 170 0.01 -0.87 -4.93
CA LEU A 170 -0.42 -2.27 -4.85
C LEU A 170 -1.94 -2.40 -4.92
N ILE A 171 -2.69 -1.50 -4.27
CA ILE A 171 -4.16 -1.48 -4.30
C ILE A 171 -4.67 -1.21 -5.71
N ASP A 172 -4.08 -0.23 -6.42
CA ASP A 172 -4.38 0.06 -7.83
C ASP A 172 -4.16 -1.20 -8.68
N LYS A 173 -3.02 -1.88 -8.50
CA LYS A 173 -2.64 -3.11 -9.22
C LYS A 173 -3.54 -4.32 -8.99
N MET A 174 -4.42 -4.32 -7.98
CA MET A 174 -5.18 -5.50 -7.57
C MET A 174 -6.21 -5.97 -8.60
N ASP A 175 -6.71 -5.09 -9.47
CA ASP A 175 -7.60 -5.48 -10.57
C ASP A 175 -6.85 -5.97 -11.82
N GLY A 176 -5.52 -6.00 -11.76
CA GLY A 176 -4.63 -6.44 -12.85
C GLY A 176 -4.12 -5.30 -13.72
N THR A 177 -4.59 -4.07 -13.51
CA THR A 177 -4.09 -2.86 -14.17
C THR A 177 -3.52 -1.88 -13.15
N MET A 178 -2.64 -0.98 -13.58
CA MET A 178 -2.10 0.08 -12.75
C MET A 178 -2.29 1.37 -13.54
N ASP A 179 -3.45 2.01 -13.37
CA ASP A 179 -3.89 3.18 -14.13
C ASP A 179 -4.43 4.32 -13.26
N GLY A 180 -4.29 4.21 -11.93
CA GLY A 180 -4.79 5.15 -10.93
C GLY A 180 -6.28 4.99 -10.61
N VAL A 181 -6.94 3.93 -11.08
CA VAL A 181 -8.37 3.68 -10.90
C VAL A 181 -8.56 2.33 -10.23
N PRO A 182 -8.61 2.27 -8.89
CA PRO A 182 -8.63 1.00 -8.18
C PRO A 182 -10.05 0.38 -8.20
N GLU A 183 -10.45 -0.27 -9.30
CA GLU A 183 -11.83 -0.76 -9.52
C GLU A 183 -12.25 -1.81 -8.48
N ILE A 184 -11.31 -2.45 -7.80
CA ILE A 184 -11.58 -3.40 -6.72
C ILE A 184 -12.17 -2.74 -5.46
N ILE A 185 -11.85 -1.47 -5.19
CA ILE A 185 -12.36 -0.71 -4.05
C ILE A 185 -13.27 0.46 -4.45
N LEU A 186 -13.19 0.91 -5.71
CA LEU A 186 -14.00 1.97 -6.27
C LEU A 186 -15.26 1.41 -6.95
N GLU A 187 -16.44 1.77 -6.46
CA GLU A 187 -17.69 1.41 -7.15
C GLU A 187 -17.72 1.98 -8.58
N ARG A 188 -18.06 1.13 -9.57
CA ARG A 188 -18.11 1.47 -11.00
C ARG A 188 -18.83 2.79 -11.33
N LYS A 189 -19.88 3.15 -10.58
CA LYS A 189 -20.65 4.40 -10.79
C LYS A 189 -19.81 5.67 -10.58
N TYR A 190 -18.75 5.60 -9.77
CA TYR A 190 -17.87 6.73 -9.46
C TYR A 190 -16.65 6.82 -10.38
N VAL A 191 -16.32 5.79 -11.16
CA VAL A 191 -15.12 5.76 -12.02
C VAL A 191 -15.04 6.96 -12.97
N LYS A 192 -16.18 7.35 -13.58
CA LYS A 192 -16.22 8.51 -14.48
C LYS A 192 -15.97 9.83 -13.74
N GLU A 193 -16.54 9.98 -12.55
CA GLU A 193 -16.35 11.15 -11.67
C GLU A 193 -14.89 11.24 -11.23
N TRP A 194 -14.28 10.11 -10.85
CA TRP A 194 -12.88 10.03 -10.46
C TRP A 194 -11.94 10.43 -11.59
N LYS A 195 -12.11 9.87 -12.80
CA LYS A 195 -11.30 10.24 -13.97
C LYS A 195 -11.38 11.73 -14.32
N ALA A 196 -12.57 12.32 -14.19
CA ALA A 196 -12.76 13.75 -14.40
C ALA A 196 -12.05 14.60 -13.34
N LEU A 197 -12.08 14.19 -12.07
CA LEU A 197 -11.34 14.85 -10.99
C LEU A 197 -9.83 14.76 -11.22
N MET A 198 -9.30 13.57 -11.54
CA MET A 198 -7.87 13.41 -11.86
C MET A 198 -7.42 14.37 -12.97
N THR A 199 -8.19 14.45 -14.06
CA THR A 199 -7.89 15.34 -15.19
C THR A 199 -7.93 16.81 -14.77
N THR A 200 -8.97 17.21 -14.03
CA THR A 200 -9.18 18.61 -13.62
C THR A 200 -8.07 19.05 -12.67
N THR A 201 -7.80 18.27 -11.63
CA THR A 201 -6.75 18.58 -10.65
C THR A 201 -5.36 18.54 -11.27
N THR A 202 -5.06 17.60 -12.17
CA THR A 202 -3.78 17.58 -12.91
C THR A 202 -3.58 18.88 -13.68
N ASN A 203 -4.63 19.42 -14.31
CA ASN A 203 -4.55 20.72 -14.97
C ASN A 203 -4.37 21.87 -13.97
N GLU A 204 -5.01 21.83 -12.81
CA GLU A 204 -4.80 22.83 -11.75
C GLU A 204 -3.35 22.83 -11.26
N ILE A 205 -2.77 21.64 -11.01
CA ILE A 205 -1.37 21.45 -10.63
C ILE A 205 -0.43 22.04 -11.71
N ASN A 206 -0.57 21.61 -12.96
CA ASN A 206 0.29 22.07 -14.06
C ASN A 206 0.23 23.59 -14.31
N ASN A 207 -0.86 24.25 -13.91
CA ASN A 207 -1.02 25.69 -14.01
C ASN A 207 -0.64 26.45 -12.72
N GLY A 208 -0.13 25.76 -11.69
CA GLY A 208 0.24 26.36 -10.41
C GLY A 208 -0.94 26.82 -9.56
N HIS A 209 -2.14 26.26 -9.80
CA HIS A 209 -3.38 26.58 -9.10
C HIS A 209 -3.76 25.53 -8.02
N SER A 210 -2.86 24.58 -7.72
CA SER A 210 -3.03 23.58 -6.67
C SER A 210 -1.78 23.54 -5.79
N ASP A 211 -1.95 23.20 -4.52
CA ASP A 211 -0.86 22.92 -3.57
C ASP A 211 -0.55 21.42 -3.41
N ILE A 212 -1.19 20.58 -4.20
CA ILE A 212 -0.80 19.17 -4.34
C ILE A 212 0.54 19.13 -5.07
N ASN A 213 1.47 18.30 -4.59
CA ASN A 213 2.79 18.12 -5.16
C ASN A 213 2.72 17.86 -6.68
N ASP A 214 3.51 18.61 -7.45
CA ASP A 214 3.58 18.53 -8.92
C ASP A 214 3.85 17.11 -9.43
N TYR A 215 4.48 16.26 -8.61
CA TYR A 215 4.69 14.85 -8.92
C TYR A 215 3.38 14.10 -9.23
N ALA A 216 2.26 14.49 -8.61
CA ALA A 216 0.93 13.93 -8.92
C ALA A 216 0.51 14.16 -10.38
N ALA A 217 1.05 15.16 -11.08
CA ALA A 217 0.76 15.43 -12.48
C ALA A 217 1.58 14.56 -13.45
N THR A 218 2.50 13.72 -12.96
CA THR A 218 3.35 12.85 -13.78
C THR A 218 2.53 11.87 -14.63
N ASN A 219 1.57 11.18 -14.00
CA ASN A 219 0.59 10.31 -14.64
C ASN A 219 -0.52 9.96 -13.63
N HIS A 220 -1.58 9.26 -14.05
CA HIS A 220 -2.71 8.92 -13.17
C HIS A 220 -2.35 7.97 -12.01
N VAL A 221 -1.35 7.11 -12.19
CA VAL A 221 -0.89 6.17 -11.15
C VAL A 221 -0.26 6.95 -10.00
N GLU A 222 0.66 7.88 -10.32
CA GLU A 222 1.26 8.79 -9.34
C GLU A 222 0.21 9.73 -8.74
N PHE A 223 -0.73 10.22 -9.56
CA PHE A 223 -1.82 11.06 -9.09
C PHE A 223 -2.55 10.39 -7.92
N PHE A 224 -3.00 9.15 -8.12
CA PHE A 224 -3.77 8.44 -7.11
C PHE A 224 -2.95 8.20 -5.83
N ALA A 225 -1.69 7.80 -5.96
CA ALA A 225 -0.82 7.56 -4.81
C ALA A 225 -0.52 8.85 -4.02
N VAL A 226 -0.18 9.95 -4.71
CA VAL A 226 0.10 11.23 -4.05
C VAL A 226 -1.13 11.77 -3.33
N VAL A 227 -2.31 11.79 -3.96
CA VAL A 227 -3.49 12.32 -3.26
C VAL A 227 -3.95 11.42 -2.10
N ALA A 228 -3.62 10.12 -2.14
CA ALA A 228 -3.83 9.23 -1.02
C ALA A 228 -2.89 9.53 0.15
N GLU A 229 -1.62 9.88 -0.10
CA GLU A 229 -0.71 10.37 0.95
C GLU A 229 -1.31 11.60 1.67
N TYR A 230 -1.76 12.60 0.90
CA TYR A 230 -2.41 13.79 1.46
C TYR A 230 -3.64 13.44 2.30
N PHE A 231 -4.43 12.47 1.84
CA PHE A 231 -5.64 12.03 2.50
C PHE A 231 -5.39 11.37 3.85
N PHE A 232 -4.35 10.54 3.97
CA PHE A 232 -4.04 9.85 5.23
C PHE A 232 -3.12 10.64 6.16
N GLU A 233 -2.21 11.45 5.63
CA GLU A 233 -1.27 12.24 6.44
C GLU A 233 -1.87 13.56 6.93
N GLN A 234 -2.64 14.26 6.08
CA GLN A 234 -3.21 15.58 6.36
C GLN A 234 -4.70 15.70 5.96
N PRO A 235 -5.58 14.81 6.47
CA PRO A 235 -6.98 14.75 6.05
C PRO A 235 -7.75 16.05 6.24
N ALA A 236 -7.56 16.74 7.37
CA ALA A 236 -8.26 17.99 7.66
C ALA A 236 -7.88 19.13 6.69
N LEU A 237 -6.60 19.21 6.31
CA LEU A 237 -6.13 20.19 5.35
C LEU A 237 -6.67 19.87 3.94
N MET A 238 -6.62 18.60 3.55
CA MET A 238 -7.16 18.14 2.27
C MET A 238 -8.67 18.37 2.15
N ALA A 239 -9.44 18.07 3.20
CA ALA A 239 -10.88 18.33 3.25
C ALA A 239 -11.22 19.81 3.08
N THR A 240 -10.34 20.69 3.54
CA THR A 240 -10.51 22.15 3.48
C THR A 240 -10.13 22.70 2.11
N ARG A 241 -8.97 22.28 1.57
CA ARG A 241 -8.38 22.85 0.34
C ARG A 241 -8.85 22.15 -0.92
N HIS A 242 -9.13 20.85 -0.84
CA HIS A 242 -9.49 19.97 -1.95
C HIS A 242 -10.77 19.15 -1.63
N PRO A 243 -11.90 19.79 -1.28
CA PRO A 243 -13.07 19.09 -0.75
C PRO A 243 -13.66 18.04 -1.71
N ALA A 244 -13.60 18.28 -3.03
CA ALA A 244 -14.10 17.33 -4.02
C ALA A 244 -13.22 16.06 -4.10
N LEU A 245 -11.88 16.21 -4.04
CA LEU A 245 -10.96 15.08 -3.98
C LEU A 245 -11.13 14.32 -2.66
N PHE A 246 -11.19 15.03 -1.54
CA PHE A 246 -11.41 14.42 -0.24
C PHE A 246 -12.69 13.55 -0.23
N ALA A 247 -13.82 14.09 -0.70
CA ALA A 247 -15.06 13.35 -0.77
C ALA A 247 -15.01 12.14 -1.73
N MET A 248 -14.20 12.20 -2.79
CA MET A 248 -14.00 11.05 -3.67
C MET A 248 -13.13 9.97 -3.00
N LEU A 249 -12.07 10.37 -2.30
CA LEU A 249 -11.18 9.46 -1.58
C LEU A 249 -11.90 8.78 -0.41
N GLU A 250 -12.82 9.47 0.27
CA GLU A 250 -13.70 8.83 1.25
C GLU A 250 -14.57 7.72 0.65
N LYS A 251 -15.02 7.86 -0.62
CA LYS A 251 -15.76 6.81 -1.34
C LYS A 251 -14.82 5.66 -1.73
N ILE A 252 -13.62 5.97 -2.23
CA ILE A 252 -12.61 4.98 -2.65
C ILE A 252 -12.17 4.12 -1.46
N PHE A 253 -11.72 4.74 -0.38
CA PHE A 253 -11.20 4.07 0.81
C PHE A 253 -12.26 3.69 1.84
N LYS A 254 -13.55 4.00 1.56
CA LYS A 254 -14.72 3.66 2.37
C LYS A 254 -14.70 4.25 3.79
N THR A 255 -13.99 5.35 3.99
CA THR A 255 -13.86 6.03 5.30
C THR A 255 -15.05 6.92 5.64
N ASN A 256 -16.01 7.11 4.74
CA ASN A 256 -17.27 7.81 5.03
C ASN A 256 -18.25 7.02 5.93
N ARG A 257 -17.90 5.78 6.28
CA ARG A 257 -18.66 4.94 7.21
C ARG A 257 -18.12 5.17 8.63
N ASP A 258 -18.94 4.92 9.65
CA ASP A 258 -18.76 5.24 11.09
C ASP A 258 -17.50 4.67 11.79
N ILE A 259 -16.44 4.33 11.06
CA ILE A 259 -15.25 3.58 11.49
C ILE A 259 -14.00 4.48 11.50
N VAL A 260 -13.96 5.61 10.78
CA VAL A 260 -12.78 6.52 10.80
C VAL A 260 -13.18 7.98 10.66
N HIS A 261 -13.16 8.73 11.76
CA HIS A 261 -13.27 10.19 11.71
C HIS A 261 -11.89 10.80 11.49
N LEU A 262 -11.45 10.91 10.23
CA LEU A 262 -10.18 11.58 9.87
C LEU A 262 -10.18 13.12 10.14
N LYS A 263 -11.19 13.65 10.83
CA LYS A 263 -11.42 15.09 11.00
C LYS A 263 -11.00 15.68 12.35
N SER A 264 -10.19 14.97 13.14
CA SER A 264 -9.66 15.51 14.41
C SER A 264 -8.27 16.09 14.25
#